data_AF-A0A2S3YBG6-F1
#
_entry.id   AF-A0A2S3YBG6-F1
#
_cell.length_a   1.000
_cell.length_b   1.000
_cell.length_c   1.000
_cell.angle_alpha   90.00
_cell.angle_beta   90.00
_cell.angle_gamma   90.00
#
_symmetry.space_group_name_H-M   'P 1'
#
loop_
_entity.id
_entity.type
_entity.pdbx_description
1 polymer ?
#
loop_
_entity_poly.entity_id
_entity_poly.type
_entity_poly.pdbx_seq_one_letter_code
_entity_poly.pdbx_strand_id
1 'polypeptide(L)' 'MLDGRQPAGQQPLKAREMTARLGLETSSAKVEGVRSKARRLPERGWLLLEAWGAFSAGRRPMAVPDAGSSA' A
#
# COMPACT_ATOMS: atom_id res chain seq x y z
N MET A 1 -10.75 18.27 8.99
CA MET A 1 -9.44 18.61 8.39
C MET A 1 -8.71 17.30 8.10
N LEU A 2 -8.23 17.15 6.86
CA LEU A 2 -7.60 15.98 6.22
C LEU A 2 -8.32 14.62 6.39
N ASP A 3 -9.47 14.48 5.74
CA ASP A 3 -9.90 13.16 5.30
C ASP A 3 -8.83 12.63 4.35
N GLY A 4 -8.07 11.65 4.82
CA GLY A 4 -7.02 11.01 4.05
C GLY A 4 -7.67 10.46 2.80
N ARG A 5 -7.50 11.17 1.68
CA ARG A 5 -8.00 10.78 0.36
C ARG A 5 -7.37 9.43 0.03
N GLN A 6 -8.03 8.36 0.49
CA GLN A 6 -7.85 7.02 -0.02
C GLN A 6 -7.95 7.18 -1.53
N PRO A 7 -7.01 6.68 -2.33
CA PRO A 7 -7.14 6.73 -3.77
C PRO A 7 -8.44 6.00 -4.09
N ALA A 8 -9.49 6.79 -4.38
CA ALA A 8 -10.86 6.33 -4.57
C ALA A 8 -10.83 5.31 -5.71
N GLY A 9 -10.84 4.02 -5.36
CA GLY A 9 -10.75 2.91 -6.31
C GLY A 9 -9.84 1.75 -5.91
N GLN A 10 -8.94 1.89 -4.93
CA GLN A 10 -8.11 0.75 -4.48
C GLN A 10 -8.70 0.13 -3.21
N GLN A 11 -9.50 -0.91 -3.39
CA GLN A 11 -9.99 -1.73 -2.27
C GLN A 11 -8.81 -2.36 -1.51
N PRO A 12 -8.91 -2.51 -0.18
CA PRO A 12 -7.88 -3.15 0.64
C PRO A 12 -7.58 -4.58 0.13
N LEU A 13 -6.31 -4.89 -0.09
CA LEU A 13 -5.89 -6.20 -0.59
C LEU A 13 -5.35 -7.07 0.53
N LYS A 14 -5.77 -8.33 0.57
CA LYS A 14 -5.15 -9.35 1.45
C LYS A 14 -3.81 -9.79 0.87
N ALA A 15 -2.93 -10.33 1.72
CA ALA A 15 -1.63 -10.87 1.30
C ALA A 15 -1.73 -11.91 0.17
N ARG A 16 -2.77 -12.74 0.18
CA ARG A 16 -3.02 -13.73 -0.89
C ARG A 16 -3.38 -13.08 -2.21
N GLU A 17 -4.21 -12.03 -2.20
CA GLU A 17 -4.56 -11.27 -3.40
C GLU A 17 -3.35 -10.54 -3.97
N MET A 18 -2.52 -9.94 -3.10
CA MET A 18 -1.25 -9.35 -3.54
C MET A 18 -0.33 -10.40 -4.17
N THR A 19 -0.26 -11.60 -3.59
CA THR A 19 0.54 -12.72 -4.13
C THR A 19 0.06 -13.10 -5.54
N ALA A 20 -1.25 -13.24 -5.73
CA ALA A 20 -1.84 -13.53 -7.05
C ALA A 20 -1.57 -12.41 -8.07
N ARG A 21 -1.70 -11.13 -7.68
CA ARG A 21 -1.41 -9.98 -8.55
C ARG A 21 0.07 -9.83 -8.92
N LEU A 22 0.96 -10.34 -8.07
CA LEU A 22 2.39 -10.45 -8.36
C LEU A 22 2.71 -11.62 -9.32
N GLY A 23 1.71 -12.40 -9.74
CA GLY A 23 1.91 -13.59 -10.58
C GLY A 23 2.58 -14.74 -9.84
N LEU A 24 2.55 -14.72 -8.49
CA LEU A 24 3.13 -15.76 -7.66
C LEU A 24 2.09 -16.84 -7.37
N GLU A 25 2.56 -18.08 -7.27
CA GLU A 25 1.78 -19.19 -6.77
C GLU A 25 1.29 -18.88 -5.34
N THR A 26 0.00 -19.08 -5.08
CA THR A 26 -0.66 -18.69 -3.82
C THR A 26 -0.46 -19.71 -2.70
N SER A 27 0.71 -20.35 -2.62
CA SER A 27 1.09 -21.25 -1.54
C SER A 27 1.31 -20.47 -0.26
N SER A 28 1.03 -21.11 0.87
CA SER A 28 1.22 -20.56 2.21
C SER A 28 2.60 -19.89 2.38
N ALA A 29 3.67 -20.51 1.88
CA ALA A 29 5.02 -19.95 1.96
C ALA A 29 5.19 -18.63 1.18
N LYS A 30 4.61 -18.54 -0.01
CA LYS A 30 4.67 -17.32 -0.84
C LYS A 30 3.79 -16.22 -0.24
N VAL A 31 2.60 -16.58 0.23
CA VAL A 31 1.67 -15.66 0.88
C VAL A 31 2.29 -15.06 2.14
N GLU A 32 2.92 -15.86 3.01
CA GLU A 32 3.61 -15.30 4.19
C GLU A 32 4.81 -14.45 3.80
N GLY A 33 5.57 -14.87 2.76
CA GLY A 33 6.67 -14.06 2.24
C GLY A 33 6.21 -12.68 1.77
N VAL A 34 5.08 -12.61 1.06
CA VAL A 34 4.44 -11.35 0.63
C VAL A 34 3.90 -10.57 1.83
N ARG A 35 3.25 -11.22 2.79
CA ARG A 35 2.72 -10.57 4.01
C ARG A 35 3.83 -9.93 4.83
N SER A 36 4.92 -10.66 5.06
CA SER A 36 6.09 -10.18 5.81
C SER A 36 6.73 -8.97 5.14
N LYS A 37 6.86 -8.99 3.81
CA LYS A 37 7.34 -7.83 3.04
C LYS A 37 6.35 -6.66 3.07
N ALA A 38 5.08 -6.93 2.86
CA ALA A 38 4.02 -5.92 2.88
C ALA A 38 3.94 -5.22 4.24
N ARG A 39 4.19 -5.93 5.35
CA ARG A 39 4.22 -5.35 6.70
C ARG A 39 5.33 -4.31 6.91
N ARG A 40 6.39 -4.32 6.10
CA ARG A 40 7.45 -3.29 6.14
C ARG A 40 7.07 -2.00 5.43
N LEU A 41 6.04 -2.03 4.58
CA LEU A 41 5.62 -0.87 3.79
C LEU A 41 4.85 0.18 4.61
N PRO A 42 3.98 -0.20 5.58
CA PRO A 42 3.37 0.74 6.52
C PRO A 42 4.37 1.49 7.39
N GLU A 43 5.44 0.83 7.84
CA GLU A 43 6.50 1.47 8.64
C GLU A 43 7.17 2.64 7.90
N ARG A 44 7.11 2.62 6.57
CA ARG A 44 7.66 3.65 5.69
C ARG A 44 6.60 4.64 5.18
N GLY A 45 5.32 4.43 5.51
CA GLY A 45 4.20 5.24 5.04
C GLY A 45 3.80 5.00 3.58
N TRP A 46 4.13 3.83 3.01
CA TRP A 46 3.78 3.47 1.62
C TRP A 46 2.47 2.69 1.51
N LEU A 47 2.09 1.97 2.56
CA LEU A 47 0.82 1.26 2.67
C LEU A 47 0.18 1.58 4.01
N LEU A 48 -1.12 1.35 4.11
CA LEU A 48 -1.86 1.35 5.37
C LEU A 48 -2.17 -0.11 5.73
N LEU A 49 -1.86 -0.49 6.97
CA LEU A 49 -2.29 -1.77 7.53
C LEU A 49 -3.68 -1.59 8.15
N GLU A 50 -4.67 -2.25 7.58
CA GLU A 50 -6.06 -2.20 8.03
C GLU A 50 -6.29 -3.19 9.18
N ALA A 51 -7.38 -2.99 9.95
CA ALA A 51 -7.73 -3.78 11.13
C ALA A 51 -7.83 -5.31 10.90
N TRP A 52 -7.96 -5.76 9.66
CA TRP A 52 -8.09 -7.17 9.27
C TRP A 52 -6.84 -7.77 8.60
N GLY A 53 -5.69 -7.10 8.69
CA GLY A 53 -4.46 -7.52 8.02
C GLY A 53 -4.50 -7.37 6.49
N ALA A 54 -5.46 -6.57 6.00
CA ALA A 54 -5.49 -6.10 4.63
C ALA A 54 -4.60 -4.86 4.48
N PHE A 55 -4.15 -4.63 3.26
CA PHE A 55 -3.24 -3.55 2.92
C PHE A 55 -3.92 -2.61 1.93
N SER A 56 -3.95 -1.33 2.28
CA SER A 56 -4.50 -0.27 1.45
C SER A 56 -3.38 0.63 0.96
N ALA A 57 -3.52 1.20 -0.24
CA ALA A 57 -2.55 2.15 -0.76
C ALA A 57 -2.52 3.40 0.13
N GLY A 58 -1.38 3.68 0.76
CA GLY A 58 -1.15 4.87 1.58
C GLY A 58 -0.15 5.76 0.87
N ARG A 59 -0.58 6.90 0.33
CA ARG A 59 0.37 7.87 -0.22
C ARG A 59 0.73 8.85 0.90
N ARG A 60 1.96 8.79 1.42
CA ARG A 60 2.56 10.01 1.95
C ARG A 60 2.69 10.96 0.76
N PRO A 61 2.03 12.14 0.75
CA PRO A 61 2.28 13.09 -0.33
C PRO A 61 3.77 13.39 -0.30
N MET A 62 4.49 12.94 -1.32
CA MET A 62 5.77 13.53 -1.65
C MET A 62 5.43 14.99 -1.91
N ALA A 63 5.90 15.89 -1.05
CA ALA A 63 5.92 17.30 -1.39
C ALA A 63 6.72 17.38 -2.68
N VAL A 64 6.03 17.47 -3.82
CA VAL A 64 6.65 18.01 -5.01
C VAL A 64 7.11 19.40 -4.56
N PRO A 65 8.41 19.74 -4.64
CA PRO A 65 8.79 21.12 -4.42
C PRO A 65 7.93 21.93 -5.38
N ASP A 66 7.21 22.91 -4.84
CA ASP A 66 6.48 23.90 -5.61
C ASP A 66 7.44 24.35 -6.70
N ALA A 67 7.20 23.90 -7.94
CA ALA A 67 7.92 24.39 -9.08
C ALA A 67 7.36 25.78 -9.27
N GLY A 68 7.91 26.71 -8.48
CA GLY A 68 7.57 28.11 -8.49
C GLY A 68 7.59 28.54 -9.95
N SER A 69 6.40 28.81 -10.46
CA SER A 69 6.26 29.49 -11.75
C SER A 69 6.78 30.90 -11.51
N SER A 70 8.06 31.13 -11.80
CA SER A 70 8.54 32.48 -12.06
C SER A 70 7.91 32.92 -13.37
N ALA A 71 6.94 33.84 -13.23
CA ALA A 71 6.34 34.62 -14.31
C ALA A 71 7.36 35.55 -14.99
#